data_AF-A0A485DAG5-F1
#
_entry.id   AF-A0A485DAG5-F1
#
_cell.length_a   1.000
_cell.length_b   1.000
_cell.length_c   1.000
_cell.angle_alpha   90.00
_cell.angle_beta   90.00
_cell.angle_gamma   90.00
#
_symmetry.space_group_name_H-M   'P 1'
#
loop_
_entity.id
_entity.type
_entity.pdbx_description
1 polymer ?
#
loop_
_entity_poly.entity_id
_entity_poly.type
_entity_poly.pdbx_seq_one_letter_code
_entity_poly.pdbx_strand_id
1 'polypeptide(L)'
;MRWMPKSAMAIPASTFAAGARDIADLLRRQQLPLGDLATLFALIGERLTVVMGGSSGVLMSIFFTAAGQRLEQGAGVAEALNAGLAQMKFYGGADEGDRTMIDALQPALASLLVAPMDLQAAFAAADAGAERTCHASKS
;
A
#
# COMPACT_ATOMS: atom_id res chain seq x y z
N MET A 1 7.68 -0.35 -20.15
CA MET A 1 8.87 0.41 -19.75
C MET A 1 8.95 0.33 -18.23
N ARG A 2 9.97 -0.36 -17.70
CA ARG A 2 10.10 -0.67 -16.26
C ARG A 2 11.06 0.34 -15.63
N TRP A 3 10.57 1.12 -14.67
CA TRP A 3 11.31 2.27 -14.15
C TRP A 3 12.26 1.93 -12.97
N MET A 4 12.11 0.76 -12.33
CA MET A 4 12.85 0.46 -11.09
C MET A 4 13.35 -1.00 -10.97
N PRO A 5 14.50 -1.23 -10.31
CA PRO A 5 14.97 -2.56 -9.94
C PRO A 5 14.12 -3.15 -8.80
N LYS A 6 13.90 -4.47 -8.77
CA LYS A 6 13.07 -5.16 -7.73
C LYS A 6 13.50 -4.83 -6.29
N SER A 7 14.79 -4.57 -6.09
CA SER A 7 15.35 -4.15 -4.79
C SER A 7 14.83 -2.81 -4.27
N ALA A 8 14.29 -1.94 -5.14
CA ALA A 8 13.70 -0.65 -4.78
C ALA A 8 12.36 -0.76 -4.01
N MET A 9 11.77 -1.96 -4.02
CA MET A 9 10.51 -2.28 -3.35
C MET A 9 10.71 -2.77 -1.90
N ALA A 10 11.97 -3.01 -1.50
CA ALA A 10 12.30 -3.30 -0.11
C ALA A 10 12.27 -2.00 0.69
N ILE A 11 11.08 -1.64 1.21
CA ILE A 11 10.90 -0.44 2.02
C ILE A 11 11.52 -0.68 3.40
N PRO A 12 12.52 0.09 3.84
CA PRO A 12 13.04 -0.03 5.19
C PRO A 12 11.95 0.25 6.23
N ALA A 13 11.92 -0.51 7.32
CA ALA A 13 10.97 -0.29 8.40
C ALA A 13 11.05 1.15 8.97
N SER A 14 12.23 1.76 8.97
CA SER A 14 12.45 3.16 9.37
C SER A 14 11.74 4.15 8.44
N THR A 15 11.77 3.91 7.13
CA THR A 15 11.10 4.72 6.12
C THR A 15 9.59 4.62 6.25
N PHE A 16 9.06 3.41 6.44
CA PHE A 16 7.63 3.21 6.70
C PHE A 16 7.19 3.85 8.02
N ALA A 17 8.00 3.72 9.08
CA ALA A 17 7.72 4.34 10.37
C ALA A 17 7.71 5.87 10.30
N ALA A 18 8.56 6.49 9.47
CA ALA A 18 8.56 7.93 9.27
C ALA A 18 7.24 8.40 8.63
N GLY A 19 6.79 7.72 7.56
CA GLY A 19 5.50 8.02 6.93
C GLY A 19 4.32 7.82 7.89
N ALA A 20 4.28 6.71 8.63
CA ALA A 20 3.22 6.44 9.60
C ALA A 20 3.16 7.48 10.73
N ARG A 21 4.32 7.92 11.24
CA ARG A 21 4.38 8.98 12.27
C ARG A 21 3.85 10.31 11.74
N ASP A 22 4.20 10.67 10.51
CA ASP A 22 3.72 11.92 9.91
C ASP A 22 2.19 11.96 9.78
N ILE A 23 1.58 10.87 9.32
CA ILE A 23 0.11 10.75 9.27
C ILE A 23 -0.49 10.77 10.68
N ALA A 24 0.11 10.10 11.65
CA ALA A 24 -0.35 10.13 13.04
C ALA A 24 -0.26 11.54 13.64
N ASP A 25 0.76 12.33 13.28
CA ASP A 25 0.91 13.72 13.72
C ASP A 25 -0.16 14.62 13.12
N LEU A 26 -0.47 14.45 11.83
CA LEU A 26 -1.58 15.16 11.18
C LEU A 26 -2.93 14.81 11.81
N LEU A 27 -3.15 13.53 12.16
CA LEU A 27 -4.34 13.09 12.88
C LEU A 27 -4.45 13.78 14.24
N ARG A 28 -3.35 13.79 15.02
CA ARG A 28 -3.32 14.46 16.33
C ARG A 28 -3.58 15.96 16.25
N ARG A 29 -3.20 16.59 15.13
CA ARG A 29 -3.43 18.00 14.85
C ARG A 29 -4.81 18.28 14.22
N GLN A 30 -5.64 17.25 14.00
CA GLN A 30 -6.94 17.34 13.32
C GLN A 30 -6.84 17.93 11.90
N GLN A 31 -5.72 17.67 11.21
CA GLN A 31 -5.44 18.16 9.87
C GLN A 31 -5.75 17.13 8.77
N LEU A 32 -6.43 16.03 9.13
CA LEU A 32 -6.82 15.00 8.18
C LEU A 32 -8.28 15.18 7.74
N PRO A 33 -8.58 15.09 6.43
CA PRO A 33 -9.95 15.18 5.90
C PRO A 33 -10.69 13.86 6.11
N LEU A 34 -10.99 13.51 7.37
CA LEU A 34 -11.61 12.23 7.75
C LEU A 34 -13.03 12.03 7.19
N GLY A 35 -13.69 13.12 6.77
CA GLY A 35 -15.03 13.09 6.17
C GLY A 35 -15.04 12.72 4.68
N ASP A 36 -13.87 12.67 4.04
CA ASP A 36 -13.74 12.28 2.64
C ASP A 36 -12.51 11.39 2.43
N LEU A 37 -12.78 10.10 2.24
CA LEU A 37 -11.74 9.09 2.06
C LEU A 37 -10.90 9.32 0.79
N ALA A 38 -11.49 9.89 -0.27
CA ALA A 38 -10.76 10.19 -1.48
C ALA A 38 -9.68 11.25 -1.24
N THR A 39 -10.07 12.39 -0.66
CA THR A 39 -9.14 13.45 -0.27
C THR A 39 -8.12 12.97 0.75
N LEU A 40 -8.53 12.11 1.71
CA LEU A 40 -7.62 11.51 2.68
C LEU A 40 -6.53 10.66 2.00
N PHE A 41 -6.91 9.82 1.03
CA PHE A 41 -5.97 8.96 0.32
C PHE A 41 -5.02 9.77 -0.57
N ALA A 42 -5.53 10.80 -1.25
CA ALA A 42 -4.69 11.72 -2.01
C ALA A 42 -3.65 12.42 -1.12
N LEU A 43 -4.08 12.94 0.04
CA LEU A 43 -3.19 13.57 1.02
C LEU A 43 -2.13 12.59 1.53
N ILE A 44 -2.51 11.37 1.90
CA ILE A 44 -1.55 10.34 2.34
C ILE A 44 -0.50 10.09 1.25
N GLY A 45 -0.93 9.92 0.00
CA GLY A 45 0.00 9.72 -1.12
C GLY A 45 1.02 10.85 -1.27
N GLU A 46 0.56 12.11 -1.15
CA GLU A 46 1.43 13.28 -1.19
C GLU A 46 2.44 13.27 -0.04
N ARG A 47 1.98 13.04 1.20
CA ARG A 47 2.83 13.01 2.40
C ARG A 47 3.89 11.93 2.34
N LEU A 48 3.53 10.73 1.88
CA LEU A 48 4.46 9.61 1.79
C LEU A 48 5.60 9.88 0.79
N THR A 49 5.34 10.59 -0.32
CA THR A 49 6.40 11.02 -1.25
C THR A 49 7.44 11.89 -0.54
N VAL A 50 6.97 12.83 0.29
CA VAL A 50 7.83 13.81 0.97
C VAL A 50 8.64 13.16 2.10
N VAL A 51 8.01 12.30 2.89
CA VAL A 51 8.59 11.79 4.15
C VAL A 51 9.41 10.52 3.94
N MET A 52 8.99 9.63 3.03
CA MET A 52 9.67 8.34 2.85
C MET A 52 10.95 8.47 2.02
N GLY A 53 11.02 9.45 1.12
CA GLY A 53 12.18 9.68 0.25
C GLY A 53 12.47 8.53 -0.72
N GLY A 54 13.15 8.85 -1.82
CA GLY A 54 13.58 7.85 -2.81
C GLY A 54 12.44 7.13 -3.54
N SER A 55 12.77 5.97 -4.12
CA SER A 55 11.86 5.18 -4.95
C SER A 55 10.65 4.63 -4.21
N SER A 56 10.82 4.28 -2.93
CA SER A 56 9.78 3.66 -2.12
C SER A 56 8.63 4.63 -1.78
N GLY A 57 8.94 5.92 -1.55
CA GLY A 57 7.91 6.95 -1.35
C GLY A 57 7.06 7.18 -2.60
N VAL A 58 7.68 7.16 -3.78
CA VAL A 58 6.98 7.31 -5.07
C VAL A 58 6.00 6.14 -5.30
N LEU A 59 6.40 4.91 -5.02
CA LEU A 59 5.52 3.74 -5.17
C LEU A 59 4.32 3.79 -4.23
N MET A 60 4.54 4.17 -2.97
CA MET A 60 3.44 4.33 -2.01
C MET A 60 2.52 5.49 -2.38
N SER A 61 3.06 6.57 -2.92
CA SER A 61 2.25 7.66 -3.47
C SER A 61 1.38 7.21 -4.63
N ILE A 62 1.96 6.50 -5.60
CA ILE A 62 1.21 5.91 -6.72
C ILE A 62 0.07 5.05 -6.20
N PHE A 63 0.34 4.18 -5.21
CA PHE A 63 -0.66 3.33 -4.59
C PHE A 63 -1.84 4.12 -4.02
N PHE A 64 -1.57 5.09 -3.12
CA PHE A 64 -2.62 5.85 -2.44
C PHE A 64 -3.32 6.86 -3.35
N THR A 65 -2.61 7.51 -4.28
CA THR A 65 -3.20 8.42 -5.25
C THR A 65 -4.16 7.69 -6.18
N ALA A 66 -3.77 6.52 -6.70
CA ALA A 66 -4.64 5.72 -7.57
C ALA A 66 -5.86 5.16 -6.81
N ALA A 67 -5.69 4.78 -5.55
CA ALA A 67 -6.80 4.38 -4.70
C ALA A 67 -7.75 5.55 -4.43
N GLY A 68 -7.23 6.74 -4.11
CA GLY A 68 -8.02 7.97 -3.95
C GLY A 68 -8.88 8.28 -5.18
N GLN A 69 -8.28 8.23 -6.37
CA GLN A 69 -9.01 8.43 -7.64
C GLN A 69 -10.13 7.41 -7.87
N ARG A 70 -9.98 6.16 -7.43
CA ARG A 70 -11.06 5.18 -7.51
C ARG A 70 -12.18 5.47 -6.51
N LEU A 71 -11.83 5.94 -5.31
CA LEU A 71 -12.83 6.38 -4.33
C LEU A 71 -13.65 7.57 -4.84
N GLU A 72 -13.00 8.54 -5.51
CA GLU A 72 -13.71 9.67 -6.16
C GLU A 72 -14.72 9.18 -7.22
N GLN A 73 -14.44 8.05 -7.86
CA GLN A 73 -15.32 7.41 -8.85
C GLN A 73 -16.45 6.59 -8.21
N GLY A 74 -16.56 6.59 -6.88
CA GLY A 74 -17.59 5.87 -6.14
C GLY A 74 -17.28 4.39 -5.88
N ALA A 75 -16.04 3.95 -6.10
CA ALA A 75 -15.64 2.58 -5.80
C ALA A 75 -15.62 2.31 -4.28
N GLY A 76 -15.78 1.05 -3.89
CA GLY A 76 -15.55 0.63 -2.51
C GLY A 76 -14.08 0.76 -2.09
N VAL A 77 -13.81 0.85 -0.79
CA VAL A 77 -12.43 0.95 -0.27
C VAL A 77 -11.56 -0.23 -0.72
N ALA A 78 -12.10 -1.46 -0.69
CA ALA A 78 -11.36 -2.64 -1.14
C ALA A 78 -11.03 -2.58 -2.64
N GLU A 79 -11.98 -2.14 -3.47
CA GLU A 79 -11.77 -1.98 -4.92
C GLU A 79 -10.73 -0.90 -5.22
N ALA A 80 -10.82 0.23 -4.53
CA ALA A 80 -9.87 1.32 -4.64
C ALA A 80 -8.45 0.90 -4.26
N LEU A 81 -8.27 0.22 -3.13
CA LEU A 81 -6.97 -0.28 -2.69
C LEU A 81 -6.40 -1.32 -3.66
N ASN A 82 -7.24 -2.20 -4.24
CA ASN A 82 -6.78 -3.15 -5.27
C ASN A 82 -6.34 -2.45 -6.56
N ALA A 83 -7.04 -1.40 -6.99
CA ALA A 83 -6.62 -0.61 -8.13
C ALA A 83 -5.28 0.11 -7.85
N GLY A 84 -5.11 0.65 -6.64
CA GLY A 84 -3.84 1.21 -6.18
C GLY A 84 -2.71 0.18 -6.22
N LEU A 85 -2.97 -1.04 -5.75
CA LEU A 85 -2.02 -2.15 -5.79
C LEU A 85 -1.62 -2.48 -7.23
N ALA A 86 -2.58 -2.56 -8.15
CA ALA A 86 -2.32 -2.83 -9.56
C ALA A 86 -1.41 -1.77 -10.19
N GLN A 87 -1.61 -0.49 -9.87
CA GLN A 87 -0.73 0.59 -10.33
C GLN A 87 0.67 0.46 -9.72
N MET A 88 0.76 0.24 -8.41
CA MET A 88 2.05 0.05 -7.74
C MET A 88 2.84 -1.13 -8.33
N LYS A 89 2.17 -2.25 -8.63
CA LYS A 89 2.78 -3.41 -9.32
C LYS A 89 3.26 -3.06 -10.73
N PHE A 90 2.44 -2.33 -11.49
CA PHE A 90 2.77 -1.90 -12.84
C PHE A 90 4.02 -1.01 -12.88
N TYR A 91 4.11 -0.02 -11.98
CA TYR A 91 5.23 0.92 -11.93
C TYR A 91 6.47 0.35 -11.23
N GLY A 92 6.29 -0.41 -10.14
CA GLY A 92 7.36 -1.07 -9.40
C GLY A 92 7.94 -2.29 -10.11
N GLY A 93 7.17 -2.90 -11.02
CA GLY A 93 7.57 -4.11 -11.74
C GLY A 93 7.84 -5.29 -10.82
N ALA A 94 7.06 -5.38 -9.73
CA ALA A 94 7.09 -6.44 -8.76
C ALA A 94 5.74 -7.18 -8.78
N ASP A 95 5.83 -8.50 -8.68
CA ASP A 95 4.69 -9.41 -8.64
C ASP A 95 4.72 -10.27 -7.38
N GLU A 96 3.66 -11.04 -7.18
CA GLU A 96 3.61 -12.04 -6.12
C GLU A 96 4.75 -13.04 -6.29
N GLY A 97 5.47 -13.34 -5.21
CA GLY A 97 6.70 -14.12 -5.17
C GLY A 97 7.99 -13.30 -5.20
N ASP A 98 7.92 -11.98 -5.43
CA ASP A 98 9.11 -11.13 -5.52
C ASP A 98 9.74 -10.75 -4.18
N ARG A 99 9.21 -11.28 -3.06
CA ARG A 99 9.69 -11.05 -1.68
C ARG A 99 9.57 -9.58 -1.30
N THR A 100 8.40 -9.03 -1.58
CA THR A 100 8.09 -7.63 -1.31
C THR A 100 6.81 -7.53 -0.49
N MET A 101 6.47 -6.32 -0.06
CA MET A 101 5.20 -6.07 0.64
C MET A 101 3.96 -6.48 -0.18
N ILE A 102 4.06 -6.65 -1.51
CA ILE A 102 2.96 -7.17 -2.34
C ILE A 102 2.53 -8.55 -1.88
N ASP A 103 3.47 -9.39 -1.44
CA ASP A 103 3.20 -10.78 -1.08
C ASP A 103 2.23 -10.88 0.10
N ALA A 104 2.26 -9.92 1.02
CA ALA A 104 1.29 -9.79 2.10
C ALA A 104 0.07 -8.94 1.69
N LEU A 105 0.28 -7.84 0.97
CA LEU A 105 -0.78 -6.88 0.68
C LEU A 105 -1.79 -7.41 -0.35
N GLN A 106 -1.35 -8.12 -1.38
CA GLN A 106 -2.21 -8.68 -2.41
C GLN A 106 -3.25 -9.68 -1.88
N PRO A 107 -2.87 -10.72 -1.10
CA PRO A 107 -3.85 -11.66 -0.55
C PRO A 107 -4.79 -11.00 0.46
N ALA A 108 -4.31 -10.02 1.24
CA ALA A 108 -5.16 -9.24 2.15
C ALA A 108 -6.26 -8.47 1.42
N LEU A 109 -5.87 -7.74 0.37
CA LEU A 109 -6.79 -6.94 -0.44
C LEU A 109 -7.74 -7.81 -1.27
N ALA A 110 -7.29 -8.98 -1.74
CA ALA A 110 -8.15 -9.96 -2.39
C ALA A 110 -9.19 -10.53 -1.42
N SER A 111 -8.81 -10.81 -0.17
CA SER A 111 -9.74 -11.24 0.87
C SER A 111 -10.79 -10.17 1.18
N LEU A 112 -10.40 -8.90 1.24
CA LEU A 112 -11.34 -7.78 1.46
C LEU A 112 -12.30 -7.55 0.28
N LEU A 113 -11.94 -7.93 -0.95
CA LEU A 113 -12.89 -7.90 -2.07
C LEU A 113 -13.99 -8.95 -1.91
N VAL A 114 -13.65 -10.12 -1.38
CA VAL A 114 -14.61 -11.23 -1.19
C VAL A 114 -15.46 -11.00 0.07
N ALA A 115 -14.83 -10.55 1.15
CA ALA A 115 -15.47 -10.31 2.45
C ALA A 115 -15.03 -8.95 3.03
N PRO A 116 -15.67 -7.84 2.61
CA PRO A 116 -15.26 -6.48 2.99
C PRO A 116 -15.25 -6.17 4.50
N MET A 117 -16.01 -6.93 5.29
CA MET A 117 -16.11 -6.76 6.75
C MET A 117 -15.24 -7.74 7.53
N ASP A 118 -14.63 -8.73 6.87
CA ASP A 118 -13.82 -9.76 7.53
C ASP A 118 -12.35 -9.37 7.56
N LEU A 119 -12.03 -8.45 8.48
CA LEU A 119 -10.64 -8.02 8.71
C LEU A 119 -9.74 -9.16 9.21
N GLN A 120 -10.33 -10.18 9.85
CA GLN A 120 -9.57 -11.32 10.37
C GLN A 120 -9.10 -12.23 9.23
N ALA A 121 -9.97 -12.50 8.25
CA ALA A 121 -9.59 -13.21 7.04
C ALA A 121 -8.54 -12.44 6.24
N ALA A 122 -8.69 -11.11 6.12
CA ALA A 122 -7.70 -10.27 5.46
C ALA A 122 -6.33 -10.31 6.17
N PHE A 123 -6.32 -10.27 7.50
CA PHE A 123 -5.10 -10.40 8.30
C PHE A 123 -4.45 -11.77 8.11
N ALA A 124 -5.21 -12.87 8.21
CA ALA A 124 -4.70 -14.22 8.02
C ALA A 124 -4.11 -14.42 6.60
N ALA A 125 -4.75 -13.83 5.59
CA ALA A 125 -4.26 -13.85 4.22
C ALA A 125 -2.95 -13.06 4.07
N ALA A 126 -2.84 -11.90 4.73
CA ALA A 126 -1.61 -11.10 4.78
C ALA A 126 -0.45 -11.85 5.45
N ASP A 127 -0.73 -12.48 6.60
CA ASP A 127 0.25 -13.20 7.40
C ASP A 127 0.80 -14.40 6.62
N ALA A 128 -0.07 -15.21 6.02
CA ALA A 128 0.33 -16.30 5.13
C ALA A 128 1.15 -15.81 3.92
N GLY A 129 0.84 -14.61 3.40
CA GLY A 129 1.61 -13.96 2.35
C GLY A 129 3.02 -13.55 2.79
N ALA A 130 3.12 -12.94 3.97
CA ALA A 130 4.39 -12.57 4.59
C ALA A 130 5.25 -13.80 4.90
N GLU A 131 4.67 -14.87 5.46
CA GLU A 131 5.39 -16.12 5.74
C GLU A 131 6.03 -16.73 4.48
N ARG A 132 5.36 -16.65 3.32
CA ARG A 132 5.95 -17.12 2.05
C ARG A 132 7.22 -16.36 1.67
N THR A 133 7.36 -15.09 2.08
CA THR A 133 8.61 -14.33 1.88
C THR A 133 9.74 -14.82 2.79
N CYS A 134 9.42 -15.29 4.00
CA CYS A 134 10.38 -15.85 4.96
C CYS A 134 10.81 -17.29 4.62
N HIS A 135 9.91 -18.12 4.09
CA HIS A 135 10.17 -19.53 3.81
C HIS A 135 10.82 -19.82 2.44
N ALA A 136 11.01 -18.81 1.59
CA ALA A 136 11.81 -18.94 0.37
C ALA A 136 13.32 -18.93 0.69
N SER A 137 13.77 -19.87 1.52
CA SER A 137 15.19 -20.23 1.60
C SER A 137 15.67 -20.62 0.21
N LYS A 138 16.86 -20.13 -0.14
CA LYS A 138 17.57 -20.50 -1.37
C LYS A 138 17.64 -22.03 -1.46
N SER A 139 17.10 -22.61 -2.52
CA SER A 139 17.66 -23.83 -3.11
C SER A 139 18.69 -23.44 -4.15
#